data_AF-A0A0B1SYW8-F1
#
_entry.id   AF-A0A0B1SYW8-F1
#
_cell.length_a   1.000
_cell.length_b   1.000
_cell.length_c   1.000
_cell.angle_alpha   90.00
_cell.angle_beta   90.00
_cell.angle_gamma   90.00
#
_symmetry.space_group_name_H-M   'P 1'
#
loop_
_entity.id
_entity.type
_entity.pdbx_description
1 polymer ?
#
loop_
_entity_poly.entity_id
_entity_poly.type
_entity_poly.pdbx_seq_one_letter_code
_entity_poly.pdbx_strand_id
1 'polypeptide(L)'
;MALGGWQKVAMQEKWADVAEMLGVGEDVVGGDHAIKLLYMRYLSKYEQIETIGDIDDMLDGEMSRSRGRQFSFFATNDCPIGMGRTHEYIRRDERGNPSTEPDYSRLTKSLLCGIPNEVDFAMNVCTLLSHPGPRLLRLSHAPNIITLLVAHCGIFDDGDEDLSDLAKT
;
A
#
# COMPACT_ATOMS: atom_id res chain seq x y z
N MET A 1 -3.44 12.76 26.96
CA MET A 1 -2.66 11.88 27.88
C MET A 1 -3.37 11.65 29.23
N ALA A 2 -4.70 11.44 29.27
CA ALA A 2 -5.42 11.36 30.55
C ALA A 2 -5.09 10.10 31.39
N LEU A 3 -4.66 9.01 30.74
CA LEU A 3 -4.35 7.73 31.39
C LEU A 3 -2.84 7.46 31.59
N GLY A 4 -1.99 8.47 31.39
CA GLY A 4 -0.54 8.36 31.57
C GLY A 4 0.21 7.63 30.45
N GLY A 5 -0.35 7.69 29.24
CA GLY A 5 0.27 7.22 28.00
C GLY A 5 0.19 5.72 27.74
N TRP A 6 0.60 5.31 26.54
CA TRP A 6 0.38 3.94 26.05
C TRP A 6 1.00 2.84 26.90
N GLN A 7 2.19 3.09 27.47
CA GLN A 7 2.89 2.11 28.31
C GLN A 7 2.08 1.78 29.57
N LYS A 8 1.48 2.80 30.19
CA LYS A 8 0.70 2.64 31.41
C LYS A 8 -0.64 1.98 31.12
N VAL A 9 -1.30 2.36 30.03
CA VAL A 9 -2.55 1.71 29.56
C VAL A 9 -2.31 0.24 29.24
N ALA A 10 -1.21 -0.09 28.55
CA ALA A 10 -0.86 -1.47 28.22
C ALA A 10 -0.51 -2.30 29.46
N MET A 11 0.30 -1.75 30.39
CA MET A 11 0.71 -2.46 31.61
C MET A 11 -0.46 -2.69 32.58
N GLN A 12 -1.44 -1.78 32.59
CA GLN A 12 -2.61 -1.85 33.47
C GLN A 12 -3.84 -2.46 32.78
N GLU A 13 -3.70 -2.95 31.55
CA GLU A 13 -4.79 -3.52 30.72
C GLU A 13 -6.03 -2.62 30.58
N LYS A 14 -5.85 -1.31 30.54
CA LYS A 14 -6.94 -0.31 30.53
C LYS A 14 -7.53 0.00 29.16
N TRP A 15 -7.47 -0.94 28.21
CA TRP A 15 -7.95 -0.70 26.86
C TRP A 15 -9.48 -0.62 26.78
N ALA A 16 -10.19 -1.29 27.70
CA ALA A 16 -11.63 -1.15 27.84
C ALA A 16 -12.03 0.27 28.26
N ASP A 17 -11.35 0.86 29.25
CA ASP A 17 -11.58 2.25 29.68
C ASP A 17 -11.34 3.24 28.51
N VAL A 18 -10.28 3.01 27.72
CA VAL A 18 -10.00 3.81 26.52
C VAL A 18 -11.12 3.66 25.50
N ALA A 19 -11.65 2.45 25.32
CA ALA A 19 -12.75 2.20 24.41
C ALA A 19 -14.02 2.94 24.81
N GLU A 20 -14.38 2.87 26.08
CA GLU A 20 -15.51 3.60 26.64
C GLU A 20 -15.35 5.11 26.47
N MET A 21 -14.15 5.66 26.76
CA MET A 21 -13.85 7.09 26.56
C MET A 21 -13.95 7.52 25.09
N LEU A 22 -13.70 6.61 24.14
CA LEU A 22 -13.85 6.85 22.69
C LEU A 22 -15.30 6.63 22.21
N GLY A 23 -16.22 6.26 23.11
CA GLY A 23 -17.63 6.00 22.79
C GLY A 23 -17.87 4.64 22.15
N VAL A 24 -16.94 3.70 22.28
CA VAL A 24 -17.13 2.32 21.83
C VAL A 24 -17.94 1.58 22.89
N GLY A 25 -19.18 1.23 22.55
CA GLY A 25 -20.10 0.53 23.45
C GLY A 25 -19.65 -0.89 23.78
N GLU A 26 -20.12 -1.41 24.92
CA GLU A 26 -19.85 -2.79 25.38
C GLU A 26 -20.42 -3.86 24.43
N ASP A 27 -21.34 -3.47 23.55
CA ASP A 27 -21.90 -4.32 22.49
C ASP A 27 -20.91 -4.58 21.34
N VAL A 28 -19.84 -3.80 21.25
CA VAL A 28 -18.79 -3.97 20.25
C VAL A 28 -17.77 -5.02 20.74
N VAL A 29 -18.01 -6.27 20.34
CA VAL A 29 -17.11 -7.40 20.66
C VAL A 29 -15.69 -7.10 20.17
N GLY A 30 -14.73 -7.04 21.10
CA GLY A 30 -13.32 -6.78 20.81
C GLY A 30 -12.98 -5.32 20.49
N GLY A 31 -13.86 -4.37 20.82
CA GLY A 31 -13.63 -2.94 20.62
C GLY A 31 -12.36 -2.43 21.33
N ASP A 32 -12.11 -2.89 22.54
CA ASP A 32 -10.89 -2.66 23.31
C ASP A 32 -9.62 -3.13 22.57
N HIS A 33 -9.66 -4.34 22.00
CA HIS A 33 -8.57 -4.91 21.24
C HIS A 33 -8.33 -4.17 19.93
N ALA A 34 -9.39 -3.79 19.22
CA ALA A 34 -9.30 -3.02 17.99
C ALA A 34 -8.65 -1.65 18.23
N ILE A 35 -9.02 -0.97 19.32
CA ILE A 35 -8.45 0.32 19.71
C ILE A 35 -6.99 0.16 20.08
N LYS A 36 -6.64 -0.88 20.84
CA LYS A 36 -5.23 -1.22 21.13
C LYS A 36 -4.42 -1.35 19.85
N LEU A 37 -4.92 -2.08 18.85
CA LEU A 37 -4.21 -2.27 17.58
C LEU A 37 -4.07 -0.96 16.79
N LEU A 38 -5.14 -0.19 16.65
CA LEU A 38 -5.11 1.09 15.94
C LEU A 38 -4.14 2.09 16.61
N TYR A 39 -4.18 2.15 17.94
CA TYR A 39 -3.27 2.98 18.72
C TYR A 39 -1.82 2.59 18.49
N MET A 40 -1.50 1.30 18.68
CA MET A 40 -0.15 0.77 18.51
C MET A 40 0.39 1.03 17.11
N ARG A 41 -0.49 0.98 16.12
CA ARG A 41 -0.13 1.16 14.71
C ARG A 41 0.15 2.61 14.32
N TYR A 42 -0.71 3.54 14.72
CA TYR A 42 -0.68 4.91 14.19
C TYR A 42 -0.21 5.96 15.19
N LEU A 43 -0.45 5.74 16.49
CA LEU A 43 -0.24 6.77 17.52
C LEU A 43 0.94 6.47 18.45
N SER A 44 1.35 5.21 18.59
CA SER A 44 2.43 4.85 19.51
C SER A 44 3.77 5.53 19.19
N LYS A 45 4.11 5.66 17.90
CA LYS A 45 5.32 6.37 17.44
C LYS A 45 5.23 7.87 17.68
N TYR A 46 4.08 8.46 17.34
CA TYR A 46 3.83 9.88 17.56
C TYR A 46 3.97 10.24 19.05
N GLU A 47 3.32 9.47 19.93
CA GLU A 47 3.43 9.70 21.37
C GLU A 47 4.86 9.48 21.88
N GLN A 48 5.61 8.50 21.36
CA GLN A 48 7.01 8.32 21.72
C GLN A 48 7.86 9.55 21.35
N ILE A 49 7.69 10.09 20.15
CA ILE A 49 8.42 11.29 19.67
C ILE A 49 8.07 12.50 20.54
N GLU A 50 6.78 12.76 20.78
CA GLU A 50 6.32 13.91 21.56
C GLU A 50 6.72 13.83 23.05
N THR A 51 6.72 12.64 23.64
CA THR A 51 6.95 12.49 25.09
C THR A 51 8.43 12.34 25.45
N ILE A 52 9.28 11.86 24.52
CA ILE A 52 10.70 11.58 24.76
C ILE A 52 11.62 12.59 24.03
N GLY A 53 11.09 13.34 23.06
CA GLY A 53 11.88 14.22 22.18
C GLY A 53 12.52 13.43 21.03
N ASP A 54 12.83 14.10 19.91
CA ASP A 54 13.40 13.51 18.69
C ASP A 54 14.61 12.61 18.97
N ILE A 55 14.39 11.29 19.05
CA ILE A 55 15.43 10.27 18.90
C ILE A 55 15.41 9.78 17.44
N ASP A 56 15.29 10.70 16.49
CA ASP A 56 15.30 10.34 15.07
C ASP A 56 16.73 10.10 14.56
N ASP A 57 17.78 10.53 15.29
CA ASP A 57 19.17 10.50 14.79
C ASP A 57 20.13 9.53 15.50
N MET A 58 19.75 8.85 16.59
CA MET A 58 20.71 8.04 17.39
C MET A 58 20.45 6.53 17.45
N LEU A 59 19.38 6.01 16.83
CA LEU A 59 19.01 4.59 16.93
C LEU A 59 19.12 3.78 15.64
N ASP A 60 19.30 4.42 14.48
CA ASP A 60 19.45 3.70 13.21
C ASP A 60 20.88 3.19 12.96
N GLY A 61 21.88 3.73 13.68
CA GLY A 61 23.30 3.40 13.49
C GLY A 61 23.95 2.46 14.52
N GLU A 62 23.54 2.49 15.79
CA GLU A 62 24.35 1.93 16.90
C GLU A 62 23.53 1.11 17.93
N MET A 63 22.34 0.63 17.59
CA MET A 63 21.57 -0.30 18.46
C MET A 63 21.19 -1.62 17.78
N SER A 64 21.92 -1.96 16.70
CA SER A 64 21.79 -3.24 16.00
C SER A 64 22.32 -4.45 16.79
N ARG A 65 22.88 -4.28 17.99
CA ARG A 65 23.48 -5.38 18.75
C ARG A 65 23.23 -5.21 20.25
N SER A 66 22.51 -6.17 20.83
CA SER A 66 22.45 -6.43 22.27
C SER A 66 21.32 -5.74 23.05
N ARG A 67 20.09 -6.21 22.85
CA ARG A 67 19.20 -6.74 23.91
C ARG A 67 17.83 -7.02 23.33
N GLY A 68 17.62 -8.29 22.99
CA GLY A 68 16.31 -8.95 22.86
C GLY A 68 15.28 -8.23 21.99
N ARG A 69 15.02 -8.78 20.80
CA ARG A 69 13.79 -8.55 20.04
C ARG A 69 12.56 -8.59 20.97
N GLN A 70 12.16 -7.44 21.50
CA GLN A 70 10.77 -7.16 21.79
C GLN A 70 10.26 -6.58 20.48
N PHE A 71 10.05 -7.45 19.49
CA PHE A 71 9.06 -7.14 18.45
C PHE A 71 7.82 -6.71 19.22
N SER A 72 7.33 -5.49 18.99
CA SER A 72 5.96 -5.18 19.39
C SER A 72 5.10 -6.21 18.67
N PHE A 73 4.70 -7.28 19.37
CA PHE A 73 3.92 -8.39 18.82
C PHE A 73 2.57 -7.92 18.26
N PHE A 74 2.18 -6.67 18.55
CA PHE A 74 0.93 -6.06 18.12
C PHE A 74 1.10 -5.00 17.02
N ALA A 75 2.31 -4.50 16.78
CA ALA A 75 2.57 -3.59 15.67
C ALA A 75 3.03 -4.39 14.44
N THR A 76 2.16 -5.25 13.92
CA THR A 76 2.28 -5.61 12.51
C THR A 76 2.02 -4.33 11.72
N ASN A 77 3.06 -3.74 11.14
CA ASN A 77 2.90 -2.63 10.20
C ASN A 77 2.02 -3.02 8.99
N ASP A 78 1.76 -4.31 8.81
CA ASP A 78 0.88 -4.86 7.79
C ASP A 78 -0.58 -4.49 8.05
N CYS A 79 -1.22 -3.90 7.04
CA CYS A 79 -2.64 -3.60 7.08
C CYS A 79 -3.38 -4.88 6.72
N PRO A 80 -4.33 -5.37 7.53
CA PRO A 80 -5.13 -6.53 7.12
C PRO A 80 -5.93 -6.27 5.83
N ILE A 81 -6.20 -5.01 5.50
CA ILE A 81 -6.82 -4.58 4.23
C ILE A 81 -5.77 -4.22 3.16
N GLY A 82 -4.52 -4.00 3.57
CA GLY A 82 -3.41 -3.80 2.65
C GLY A 82 -2.95 -5.13 2.13
N MET A 83 -3.58 -5.58 1.05
CA MET A 83 -2.98 -6.55 0.13
C MET A 83 -1.47 -6.22 -0.01
N GLY A 84 -0.62 -7.19 0.33
CA GLY A 84 0.78 -6.98 0.74
C GLY A 84 1.56 -5.98 -0.10
N ARG A 85 1.81 -4.79 0.47
CA ARG A 85 2.63 -3.75 -0.17
C ARG A 85 4.13 -4.10 -0.22
N THR A 86 4.56 -5.20 0.40
CA THR A 86 5.98 -5.50 0.60
C THR A 86 6.58 -6.55 -0.34
N HIS A 87 5.80 -7.18 -1.24
CA HIS A 87 6.31 -8.28 -2.08
C HIS A 87 5.96 -8.24 -3.58
N GLU A 88 5.27 -7.22 -4.09
CA GLU A 88 4.79 -7.21 -5.49
C GLU A 88 5.66 -6.46 -6.50
N TYR A 89 6.70 -5.71 -6.11
CA TYR A 89 7.47 -4.95 -7.11
C TYR A 89 8.24 -5.86 -8.09
N ILE A 90 8.53 -7.09 -7.67
CA ILE A 90 9.28 -8.05 -8.48
C ILE A 90 8.58 -9.40 -8.41
N ARG A 91 7.79 -9.71 -9.46
CA ARG A 91 7.28 -11.06 -9.70
C ARG A 91 8.44 -12.05 -9.60
N ARG A 92 8.23 -13.20 -8.97
CA ARG A 92 9.26 -14.26 -8.91
C ARG A 92 8.88 -15.43 -9.81
N ASP A 93 9.87 -16.04 -10.45
CA ASP A 93 9.67 -17.27 -11.22
C ASP A 93 9.39 -18.47 -10.30
N GLU A 94 9.09 -19.65 -10.87
CA GLU A 94 8.84 -20.89 -10.10
C GLU A 94 10.01 -21.30 -9.19
N ARG A 95 11.20 -20.73 -9.40
CA ARG A 95 12.43 -20.97 -8.64
C ARG A 95 12.69 -19.89 -7.59
N GLY A 96 11.82 -18.90 -7.46
CA GLY A 96 11.94 -17.80 -6.50
C GLY A 96 12.90 -16.69 -6.93
N ASN A 97 13.37 -16.68 -8.18
CA ASN A 97 14.21 -15.61 -8.72
C ASN A 97 13.37 -14.44 -9.19
N PRO A 98 13.91 -13.20 -9.20
CA PRO A 98 13.22 -12.07 -9.80
C PRO A 98 12.92 -12.33 -11.28
N SER A 99 11.64 -12.33 -11.64
CA SER A 99 11.16 -12.51 -13.00
C SER A 99 11.66 -11.38 -13.87
N THR A 100 12.21 -11.76 -15.01
CA THR A 100 12.67 -10.83 -16.05
C THR A 100 11.58 -10.51 -17.06
N GLU A 101 10.43 -11.19 -16.98
CA GLU A 101 9.30 -10.94 -17.87
C GLU A 101 8.60 -9.63 -17.52
N PRO A 102 8.15 -8.86 -18.54
CA PRO A 102 7.42 -7.63 -18.32
C PRO A 102 6.07 -7.90 -17.63
N ASP A 103 5.73 -7.08 -16.63
CA ASP A 103 4.44 -7.15 -15.96
C ASP A 103 3.37 -6.40 -16.76
N TYR A 104 2.75 -7.10 -17.71
CA TYR A 104 1.69 -6.54 -18.54
C TYR A 104 0.44 -6.12 -17.75
N SER A 105 0.15 -6.76 -16.61
CA SER A 105 -0.98 -6.39 -15.74
C SER A 105 -0.74 -5.04 -15.10
N ARG A 106 0.46 -4.83 -14.54
CA ARG A 106 0.84 -3.52 -13.99
C ARG A 106 0.83 -2.46 -15.08
N LEU A 107 1.43 -2.76 -16.24
CA LEU A 107 1.47 -1.84 -17.38
C LEU A 107 0.07 -1.44 -17.86
N THR A 108 -0.86 -2.41 -17.95
CA THR A 108 -2.28 -2.16 -18.27
C THR A 108 -2.92 -1.23 -17.25
N LYS A 109 -2.73 -1.48 -15.95
CA LYS A 109 -3.31 -0.66 -14.88
C LYS A 109 -2.75 0.77 -14.92
N SER A 110 -1.46 0.95 -15.18
CA SER A 110 -0.84 2.27 -15.34
C SER A 110 -1.44 3.03 -16.53
N LEU A 111 -1.70 2.36 -17.66
CA LEU A 111 -2.40 2.98 -18.80
C LEU A 111 -3.86 3.33 -18.51
N LEU A 112 -4.56 2.50 -17.74
CA LEU A 112 -6.01 2.65 -17.48
C LEU A 112 -6.32 3.65 -16.36
N CYS A 113 -5.40 3.86 -15.40
CA CYS A 113 -5.68 4.70 -14.23
C CYS A 113 -5.83 6.19 -14.54
N GLY A 114 -5.35 6.66 -15.70
CA GLY A 114 -5.47 8.05 -16.14
C GLY A 114 -4.64 9.07 -15.34
N ILE A 115 -3.79 8.61 -14.40
CA ILE A 115 -2.90 9.49 -13.64
C ILE A 115 -1.71 9.87 -14.53
N PRO A 116 -1.40 11.17 -14.73
CA PRO A 116 -0.38 11.61 -15.69
C PRO A 116 0.96 10.90 -15.53
N ASN A 117 1.48 10.84 -14.30
CA ASN A 117 2.76 10.19 -14.00
C ASN A 117 2.79 8.70 -14.33
N GLU A 118 1.67 7.99 -14.13
CA GLU A 118 1.57 6.55 -14.41
C GLU A 118 1.39 6.27 -15.90
N VAL A 119 0.61 7.11 -16.59
CA VAL A 119 0.47 7.05 -18.04
C VAL A 119 1.82 7.31 -18.71
N ASP A 120 2.55 8.35 -18.28
CA ASP A 120 3.90 8.66 -18.78
C ASP A 120 4.87 7.49 -18.54
N PHE A 121 4.86 6.92 -17.33
CA PHE A 121 5.63 5.72 -17.01
C PHE A 121 5.31 4.57 -17.98
N ALA A 122 4.02 4.30 -18.22
CA ALA A 122 3.60 3.23 -19.10
C ALA A 122 3.97 3.46 -20.56
N MET A 123 3.85 4.70 -21.07
CA MET A 123 4.27 5.09 -22.42
C MET A 123 5.77 4.89 -22.62
N ASN A 124 6.58 5.28 -21.62
CA ASN A 124 8.04 5.06 -21.64
C ASN A 124 8.39 3.57 -21.67
N VAL A 125 7.71 2.75 -20.88
CA VAL A 125 7.91 1.30 -20.87
C VAL A 125 7.52 0.68 -22.22
N CYS A 126 6.38 1.05 -22.79
CA CYS A 126 5.96 0.58 -24.12
C CYS A 126 6.98 0.95 -25.20
N THR A 127 7.50 2.17 -25.15
CA THR A 127 8.53 2.66 -26.07
C THR A 127 9.81 1.84 -25.93
N LEU A 128 10.30 1.61 -24.71
CA LEU A 128 11.49 0.79 -24.46
C LEU A 128 11.33 -0.64 -24.99
N LEU A 129 10.16 -1.24 -24.78
CA LEU A 129 9.85 -2.62 -25.20
C LEU A 129 9.52 -2.75 -26.70
N SER A 130 9.25 -1.64 -27.39
CA SER A 130 9.03 -1.62 -28.85
C SER A 130 10.32 -1.69 -29.66
N HIS A 131 11.46 -1.36 -29.05
CA HIS A 131 12.76 -1.45 -29.72
C HIS A 131 13.20 -2.93 -29.79
N PRO A 132 13.74 -3.40 -30.93
CA PRO A 132 14.28 -4.75 -31.02
C PRO A 132 15.39 -4.97 -29.99
N GLY A 133 15.18 -5.92 -29.08
CA GLY A 133 16.09 -6.18 -27.97
C GLY A 133 15.75 -7.47 -27.24
N PRO A 134 16.46 -7.77 -26.13
CA PRO A 134 16.25 -9.00 -25.37
C PRO A 134 14.87 -9.06 -24.69
N ARG A 135 14.21 -7.91 -24.50
CA ARG A 135 12.84 -7.80 -23.97
C ARG A 135 11.99 -7.05 -24.98
N LEU A 136 10.91 -7.69 -25.41
CA LEU A 136 10.00 -7.19 -26.44
C LEU A 136 8.59 -7.09 -25.86
N LEU A 137 7.84 -6.11 -26.33
CA LEU A 137 6.41 -6.01 -26.04
C LEU A 137 5.67 -7.13 -26.80
N ARG A 138 5.37 -8.23 -26.11
CA ARG A 138 4.63 -9.36 -26.70
C ARG A 138 3.13 -9.12 -26.60
N LEU A 139 2.58 -8.43 -27.59
CA LEU A 139 1.15 -8.12 -27.66
C LEU A 139 0.25 -9.37 -27.66
N SER A 140 0.75 -10.53 -28.09
CA SER A 140 0.03 -11.80 -27.99
C SER A 140 -0.37 -12.17 -26.56
N HIS A 141 0.39 -11.74 -25.56
CA HIS A 141 0.10 -11.98 -24.14
C HIS A 141 -0.73 -10.87 -23.49
N ALA A 142 -0.85 -9.71 -24.13
CA ALA A 142 -1.54 -8.55 -23.59
C ALA A 142 -2.12 -7.68 -24.73
N PRO A 143 -3.13 -8.20 -25.45
CA PRO A 143 -3.68 -7.52 -26.63
C PRO A 143 -4.36 -6.20 -26.27
N ASN A 144 -4.94 -6.10 -25.07
CA ASN A 144 -5.60 -4.90 -24.54
C ASN A 144 -4.68 -3.66 -24.46
N ILE A 145 -3.36 -3.84 -24.39
CA ILE A 145 -2.41 -2.72 -24.39
C ILE A 145 -2.54 -1.89 -25.68
N ILE A 146 -2.76 -2.53 -26.83
CA ILE A 146 -2.88 -1.78 -28.09
C ILE A 146 -4.15 -0.93 -28.10
N THR A 147 -5.26 -1.48 -27.61
CA THR A 147 -6.53 -0.76 -27.48
C THR A 147 -6.38 0.46 -26.58
N LEU A 148 -5.68 0.32 -25.45
CA LEU A 148 -5.43 1.43 -24.54
C LEU A 148 -4.52 2.50 -25.15
N LEU A 149 -3.47 2.11 -25.88
CA LEU A 149 -2.59 3.07 -26.57
C LEU A 149 -3.36 3.86 -27.64
N VAL A 150 -4.24 3.20 -28.39
CA VAL A 150 -5.11 3.82 -29.41
C VAL A 150 -6.13 4.77 -28.76
N ALA A 151 -6.71 4.38 -27.62
CA ALA A 151 -7.59 5.24 -26.82
C ALA A 151 -6.86 6.51 -26.32
N HIS A 152 -5.58 6.42 -25.93
CA HIS A 152 -4.75 7.57 -25.57
C HIS A 152 -4.45 8.51 -26.75
N CYS A 153 -4.61 8.05 -28.00
CA CYS A 153 -4.61 8.91 -29.20
C CYS A 153 -5.96 9.55 -29.50
N GLY A 154 -6.99 9.29 -28.68
CA GLY A 154 -8.36 9.79 -28.89
C GLY A 154 -9.12 9.03 -29.97
N ILE A 155 -8.71 7.80 -30.30
CA ILE A 155 -9.37 6.96 -31.29
C ILE A 155 -10.25 5.93 -30.55
N PHE A 156 -11.56 6.03 -30.75
CA PHE A 156 -12.57 5.14 -30.17
C PHE A 156 -13.45 4.60 -31.30
N ASP A 157 -14.18 3.51 -31.04
CA ASP A 157 -15.10 2.97 -32.04
C ASP A 157 -16.35 3.88 -32.14
N ASP A 158 -16.89 4.09 -33.34
CA ASP A 158 -18.05 4.95 -33.57
C ASP A 158 -19.34 4.41 -32.92
N GLY A 159 -19.30 3.15 -32.44
CA GLY A 159 -20.38 2.48 -31.73
C GLY A 159 -20.27 2.50 -30.21
N ASP A 160 -19.19 3.06 -29.64
CA ASP A 160 -19.05 3.19 -28.19
C ASP A 160 -19.95 4.33 -27.67
N GLU A 161 -20.63 4.11 -26.54
CA GLU A 161 -21.46 5.15 -25.92
C GLU A 161 -20.59 6.33 -25.50
N ASP A 162 -20.91 7.51 -26.05
CA ASP A 162 -20.20 8.73 -25.67
C ASP A 162 -20.54 9.11 -24.23
N LEU A 163 -19.66 9.89 -23.59
CA LEU A 163 -19.92 10.45 -22.27
C LEU A 163 -21.23 11.28 -22.23
N SER A 164 -21.64 11.82 -23.38
CA SER A 164 -22.92 12.51 -23.58
C SER A 164 -24.15 11.60 -23.57
N ASP A 165 -23.98 10.31 -23.87
CA ASP A 165 -25.07 9.33 -23.85
C ASP A 165 -25.35 8.83 -22.43
N LEU A 166 -24.31 8.75 -21.59
CA LEU A 166 -24.47 8.46 -20.16
C LEU A 166 -25.32 9.51 -19.43
N ALA A 167 -25.27 10.77 -19.87
CA ALA A 167 -26.03 11.88 -19.28
C ALA A 167 -27.53 11.86 -19.65
N LYS A 168 -27.96 10.98 -20.56
CA LYS A 168 -29.36 10.84 -21.00
C LYS A 168 -30.11 9.74 -20.23
N THR A 169 -29.43 9.02 -19.34
CA THR A 169 -30.00 7.96 -18.49
C THR A 169 -30.26 8.50 -17.09
#